data_AF-A0A536FAA4-F1
#
_entry.id   AF-A0A536FAA4-F1
#
_cell.length_a   1.000
_cell.length_b   1.000
_cell.length_c   1.000
_cell.angle_alpha   90.00
_cell.angle_beta   90.00
_cell.angle_gamma   90.00
#
_symmetry.space_group_name_H-M   'P 1'
#
loop_
_entity.id
_entity.type
_entity.pdbx_description
1 polymer ?
#
loop_
_entity_poly.entity_id
_entity_poly.type
_entity_poly.pdbx_seq_one_letter_code
_entity_poly.pdbx_strand_id
1 'polypeptide(L)'
;MIDQDQARKFWTNWVRREIGGNDLVQEAAVGAAVNEIVQGRDNQAAADAARRTAQSLGVGVPPMNASSPSSAPTRGVPFPAPVVARATPAGQDGQPLVCKLCGSTPAANATIHEHNGRLVWMVHKTTRGPFCRDCGTALLRHHQNSTLFQGWGPYVGGVVVAAVIAFVVVKSVDSGGCLDNRTDLGNRMTRLHNEFVQTYNTDFKTINACQSVECETVPKRHIAAALKTYNDGLSAICWPDKDRADATALINANTAMADAYTTWATATTDADDQSLQNAAEAQDTRESTADETLARDLGVPSATATT
;
A
#
# COMPACT_ATOMS: atom_id res chain seq x y z
N MET A 1 -14.49 8.31 10.61
CA MET A 1 -15.57 7.53 9.98
C MET A 1 -15.00 6.97 8.68
N ILE A 2 -15.01 5.65 8.49
CA ILE A 2 -14.54 5.06 7.23
C ILE A 2 -15.47 5.53 6.12
N ASP A 3 -14.89 6.07 5.05
CA ASP A 3 -15.61 6.45 3.84
C ASP A 3 -16.23 5.18 3.23
N GLN A 4 -17.55 5.08 3.31
CA GLN A 4 -18.34 3.93 2.85
C GLN A 4 -18.08 3.63 1.38
N ASP A 5 -17.84 4.66 0.57
CA ASP A 5 -17.59 4.52 -0.86
C ASP A 5 -16.19 3.93 -1.12
N GLN A 6 -15.20 4.31 -0.32
CA GLN A 6 -13.86 3.73 -0.40
C GLN A 6 -13.85 2.26 0.06
N ALA A 7 -14.56 1.94 1.14
CA ALA A 7 -14.71 0.57 1.63
C ALA A 7 -15.39 -0.33 0.59
N ARG A 8 -16.49 0.15 -0.02
CA ARG A 8 -17.20 -0.59 -1.06
C ARG A 8 -16.31 -0.88 -2.27
N LYS A 9 -15.54 0.11 -2.76
CA LYS A 9 -14.60 -0.09 -3.89
C LYS A 9 -13.54 -1.14 -3.59
N PHE A 10 -12.96 -1.11 -2.40
CA PHE A 10 -11.98 -2.10 -1.96
C PHE A 10 -12.57 -3.52 -1.98
N TRP A 11 -13.74 -3.70 -1.35
CA TRP A 11 -14.40 -5.00 -1.26
C TRP A 11 -14.90 -5.52 -2.61
N THR A 12 -15.37 -4.66 -3.50
CA THR A 12 -15.75 -5.06 -4.88
C THR A 12 -14.57 -5.69 -5.62
N ASN A 13 -13.38 -5.07 -5.55
CA ASN A 13 -12.19 -5.63 -6.20
C ASN A 13 -11.75 -6.96 -5.56
N TRP A 14 -11.82 -7.06 -4.23
CA TRP A 14 -11.48 -8.29 -3.52
C TRP A 14 -12.45 -9.44 -3.81
N VAL A 15 -13.77 -9.20 -3.75
CA VAL A 15 -14.80 -10.22 -4.02
C VAL A 15 -14.68 -10.76 -5.44
N ARG A 16 -14.48 -9.89 -6.43
CA ARG A 16 -14.28 -10.30 -7.82
C ARG A 16 -13.08 -11.23 -7.99
N ARG A 17 -11.99 -10.98 -7.26
CA ARG A 17 -10.74 -11.77 -7.34
C ARG A 17 -10.81 -13.08 -6.55
N GLU A 18 -11.37 -13.04 -5.35
CA GLU A 18 -11.25 -14.13 -4.37
C GLU A 18 -12.47 -15.05 -4.32
N ILE A 19 -13.66 -14.51 -4.53
CA ILE A 19 -14.92 -15.27 -4.49
C ILE A 19 -15.40 -15.58 -5.92
N GLY A 20 -15.35 -14.57 -6.81
CA GLY A 20 -15.90 -14.68 -8.15
C GLY A 20 -17.43 -14.88 -8.14
N GLY A 21 -17.93 -15.70 -9.06
CA GLY A 21 -19.37 -15.93 -9.24
C GLY A 21 -20.03 -14.90 -10.16
N ASN A 22 -21.35 -15.02 -10.34
CA ASN A 22 -22.14 -14.07 -11.12
C ASN A 22 -22.32 -12.72 -10.40
N ASP A 23 -22.79 -11.70 -11.11
CA ASP A 23 -22.93 -10.33 -10.57
C ASP A 23 -23.79 -10.28 -9.30
N LEU A 24 -24.83 -11.12 -9.24
CA LEU A 24 -25.72 -11.19 -8.08
C LEU A 24 -25.01 -11.72 -6.83
N VAL A 25 -24.14 -12.73 -6.98
CA VAL A 25 -23.31 -13.25 -5.89
C VAL A 25 -22.28 -12.22 -5.46
N GLN A 26 -21.63 -11.56 -6.42
CA GLN A 26 -20.61 -10.55 -6.12
C GLN A 26 -21.22 -9.36 -5.35
N GLU A 27 -22.38 -8.87 -5.78
CA GLU A 27 -23.05 -7.74 -5.13
C GLU A 27 -23.50 -8.10 -3.71
N ALA A 28 -24.07 -9.29 -3.51
CA ALA A 28 -24.47 -9.78 -2.19
C ALA A 28 -23.27 -9.96 -1.25
N ALA A 29 -22.16 -10.51 -1.75
CA ALA A 29 -20.94 -10.71 -0.96
C ALA A 29 -20.27 -9.38 -0.57
N VAL A 30 -20.25 -8.38 -1.46
CA VAL A 30 -19.76 -7.03 -1.15
C VAL A 30 -20.63 -6.36 -0.09
N GLY A 31 -21.96 -6.47 -0.22
CA GLY A 31 -22.90 -5.92 0.76
C GLY A 31 -22.68 -6.50 2.16
N ALA A 32 -22.48 -7.82 2.25
CA ALA A 32 -22.18 -8.49 3.51
C ALA A 32 -20.86 -8.02 4.14
N ALA A 33 -19.79 -7.87 3.35
CA ALA A 33 -18.51 -7.38 3.84
C ALA A 33 -18.59 -5.95 4.38
N VAL A 34 -19.22 -5.04 3.63
CA VAL A 34 -19.34 -3.62 4.02
C VAL A 34 -20.16 -3.47 5.30
N ASN A 35 -21.23 -4.27 5.47
CA ASN A 35 -22.06 -4.25 6.68
C ASN A 35 -21.26 -4.57 7.97
N GLU A 36 -20.32 -5.52 7.90
CA GLU A 36 -19.44 -5.85 9.04
C GLU A 36 -18.49 -4.69 9.36
N ILE A 37 -17.96 -4.00 8.35
CA ILE A 37 -17.11 -2.82 8.53
C ILE A 37 -17.90 -1.65 9.14
N VAL A 38 -19.16 -1.44 8.72
CA VAL A 38 -20.04 -0.42 9.31
C VAL A 38 -20.30 -0.71 10.80
N GLN A 39 -20.41 -1.98 11.17
CA GLN A 39 -20.55 -2.41 12.56
C GLN A 39 -19.25 -2.34 13.37
N GLY A 40 -18.15 -1.87 12.77
CA GLY A 40 -16.85 -1.74 13.43
C GLY A 40 -16.12 -3.08 13.63
N ARG A 41 -16.50 -4.13 12.90
CA ARG A 41 -15.79 -5.41 12.93
C ARG A 41 -14.53 -5.36 12.06
N ASP A 42 -13.62 -6.29 12.29
CA ASP A 42 -12.38 -6.37 11.55
C ASP A 42 -12.56 -6.89 10.10
N ASN A 43 -11.49 -6.77 9.31
CA ASN A 43 -11.47 -7.22 7.92
C ASN A 43 -11.65 -8.74 7.76
N GLN A 44 -11.35 -9.52 8.80
CA GLN A 44 -11.50 -10.98 8.74
C GLN A 44 -12.97 -11.37 8.86
N ALA A 45 -13.71 -10.74 9.78
CA ALA A 45 -15.15 -10.88 9.91
C ALA A 45 -15.89 -10.48 8.61
N ALA A 46 -15.46 -9.39 7.98
CA ALA A 46 -16.00 -8.93 6.70
C ALA A 46 -15.75 -9.94 5.55
N ALA A 47 -14.54 -10.50 5.45
CA ALA A 47 -14.22 -11.52 4.46
C ALA A 47 -15.03 -12.81 4.69
N ASP A 48 -15.22 -13.22 5.94
CA ASP A 48 -15.99 -14.41 6.28
C ASP A 48 -17.49 -14.22 6.01
N ALA A 49 -18.02 -13.02 6.24
CA ALA A 49 -19.40 -12.68 5.88
C ALA A 49 -19.63 -12.72 4.36
N ALA A 50 -18.69 -12.19 3.57
CA ALA A 50 -18.73 -12.26 2.12
C ALA A 50 -18.73 -13.72 1.62
N ARG A 51 -17.83 -14.56 2.14
CA ARG A 51 -17.73 -15.98 1.77
C ARG A 51 -19.00 -16.77 2.13
N ARG A 52 -19.54 -16.59 3.34
CA ARG A 52 -20.80 -17.25 3.76
C ARG A 52 -21.97 -16.87 2.85
N THR A 53 -22.04 -15.61 2.45
CA THR A 53 -23.09 -15.10 1.55
C THR A 53 -22.93 -15.68 0.14
N ALA A 54 -21.71 -15.81 -0.36
CA ALA A 54 -21.47 -16.46 -1.64
C ALA A 54 -21.78 -17.97 -1.62
N GLN A 55 -21.47 -18.64 -0.50
CA GLN A 55 -21.79 -20.06 -0.29
C GLN A 55 -23.29 -20.31 -0.22
N SER A 56 -24.07 -19.44 0.45
CA SER A 56 -25.53 -19.58 0.50
C SER A 56 -26.20 -19.36 -0.85
N LEU A 57 -25.55 -18.63 -1.76
CA LEU A 57 -25.99 -18.40 -3.14
C LEU A 57 -25.43 -19.42 -4.15
N GLY A 58 -24.79 -20.50 -3.67
CA GLY A 58 -24.42 -21.64 -4.51
C GLY A 58 -23.06 -21.55 -5.21
N VAL A 59 -22.16 -20.65 -4.80
CA VAL A 59 -20.76 -20.70 -5.23
C VAL A 59 -19.99 -21.65 -4.29
N GLY A 60 -19.64 -22.82 -4.82
CA GLY A 60 -18.77 -23.78 -4.15
C GLY A 60 -17.35 -23.24 -4.02
N VAL A 61 -17.08 -22.49 -2.95
CA VAL A 61 -15.72 -22.25 -2.47
C VAL A 61 -15.28 -23.51 -1.69
N PRO A 62 -14.17 -24.18 -2.03
CA PRO A 62 -13.73 -25.34 -1.26
C PRO A 62 -13.40 -24.91 0.19
N PRO A 63 -13.98 -25.53 1.22
CA PRO A 63 -13.63 -25.23 2.60
C PRO A 63 -12.29 -25.89 2.95
N MET A 64 -11.32 -25.10 3.43
CA MET A 64 -10.22 -25.63 4.20
C MET A 64 -10.75 -25.98 5.60
N ASN A 65 -10.88 -27.28 5.85
CA ASN A 65 -11.22 -27.98 7.10
C ASN A 65 -11.32 -27.13 8.37
N ALA A 66 -12.57 -26.88 8.79
CA ALA A 66 -12.91 -26.69 10.20
C ALA A 66 -13.11 -28.06 10.84
N SER A 67 -12.17 -28.47 11.69
CA SER A 67 -12.28 -29.67 12.51
C SER A 67 -13.40 -29.51 13.54
N SER A 68 -14.41 -30.39 13.50
CA SER A 68 -15.32 -30.62 14.61
C SER A 68 -15.63 -32.12 14.75
N PRO A 69 -15.93 -32.58 15.98
CA PRO A 69 -15.69 -33.94 16.43
C PRO A 69 -16.83 -34.86 16.00
N SER A 70 -16.51 -36.05 15.51
CA SER A 70 -17.52 -37.06 15.16
C SER A 70 -17.45 -38.25 16.09
N SER A 71 -18.61 -38.50 16.68
CA SER A 71 -19.00 -39.59 17.57
C SER A 71 -18.90 -40.97 16.89
N ALA A 72 -18.62 -41.99 17.70
CA ALA A 72 -18.93 -43.40 17.42
C ALA A 72 -20.47 -43.63 17.36
N PRO A 73 -21.02 -44.81 16.99
CA PRO A 73 -20.39 -46.13 16.77
C PRO A 73 -20.89 -46.91 15.52
N THR A 74 -20.14 -47.91 15.05
CA THR A 74 -20.72 -48.98 14.19
C THR A 74 -20.05 -50.33 14.45
N ARG A 75 -20.86 -51.39 14.41
CA ARG A 75 -20.70 -52.73 14.96
C ARG A 75 -20.59 -53.77 13.83
N GLY A 76 -19.72 -54.79 13.98
CA GLY A 76 -19.66 -56.07 13.23
C GLY A 76 -18.92 -55.97 11.89
N VAL A 77 -18.05 -56.88 11.42
CA VAL A 77 -17.85 -58.35 11.57
C VAL A 77 -16.36 -58.63 11.14
N PRO A 78 -15.71 -59.78 11.46
CA PRO A 78 -14.26 -59.89 11.57
C PRO A 78 -13.57 -60.30 10.27
N PHE A 79 -12.49 -59.61 9.91
CA PHE A 79 -11.49 -60.09 8.96
C PHE A 79 -10.16 -60.29 9.71
N PRO A 80 -9.42 -61.39 9.45
CA PRO A 80 -8.15 -61.65 10.12
C PRO A 80 -7.14 -60.60 9.66
N ALA A 81 -6.70 -59.75 10.60
CA ALA A 81 -5.63 -58.81 10.35
C ALA A 81 -4.32 -59.58 10.09
N PRO A 82 -3.53 -59.22 9.07
CA PRO A 82 -2.15 -59.68 9.00
C PRO A 82 -1.43 -59.15 10.23
N VAL A 83 -0.82 -60.06 10.99
CA VAL A 83 0.06 -59.75 12.12
C VAL A 83 1.23 -58.94 11.57
N VAL A 84 1.12 -57.62 11.60
CA VAL A 84 2.27 -56.74 11.38
C VAL A 84 3.13 -56.88 12.63
N ALA A 85 4.15 -57.73 12.53
CA ALA A 85 5.21 -57.81 13.52
C ALA A 85 5.78 -56.40 13.73
N ARG A 86 5.43 -55.78 14.85
CA ARG A 86 6.09 -54.56 15.31
C ARG A 86 7.54 -54.92 15.59
N ALA A 87 8.46 -54.34 14.82
CA ALA A 87 9.87 -54.33 15.15
C ALA A 87 10.03 -53.74 16.57
N THR A 88 10.39 -54.59 17.51
CA THR A 88 10.85 -54.22 18.86
C THR A 88 12.24 -53.59 18.73
N PRO A 89 12.45 -52.33 19.15
CA PRO A 89 13.80 -51.86 19.36
C PRO A 89 14.31 -52.51 20.65
N ALA A 90 15.44 -53.18 20.54
CA ALA A 90 16.08 -53.96 21.59
C ALA A 90 16.28 -53.14 22.89
N GLY A 91 15.55 -53.51 23.94
CA GLY A 91 16.04 -53.47 25.31
C GLY A 91 16.58 -54.86 25.62
N GLN A 92 17.88 -54.95 25.91
CA GLN A 92 18.48 -56.18 26.42
C GLN A 92 17.72 -56.57 27.70
N ASP A 93 17.39 -57.86 27.80
CA ASP A 93 16.87 -58.56 28.98
C ASP A 93 15.43 -58.23 29.42
N GLY A 94 14.42 -58.60 28.60
CA GLY A 94 13.11 -59.13 29.03
C GLY A 94 12.23 -58.37 30.05
N GLN A 95 12.64 -57.21 30.58
CA GLN A 95 11.94 -56.42 31.57
C GLN A 95 11.28 -55.22 30.88
N PRO A 96 10.00 -54.93 31.16
CA PRO A 96 9.33 -53.78 30.58
C PRO A 96 9.97 -52.50 31.12
N LEU A 97 10.61 -51.74 30.22
CA LEU A 97 11.12 -50.42 30.53
C LEU A 97 9.95 -49.52 30.97
N VAL A 98 10.12 -48.85 32.10
CA VAL A 98 9.15 -47.93 32.69
C VAL A 98 9.54 -46.49 32.38
N CYS A 99 8.59 -45.65 31.98
CA CYS A 99 8.87 -44.25 31.66
C CYS A 99 9.38 -43.50 32.89
N LYS A 100 10.51 -42.81 32.76
CA LYS A 100 11.12 -42.00 33.83
C LYS A 100 10.25 -40.80 34.28
N LEU A 101 9.34 -40.32 33.44
CA LEU A 101 8.49 -39.17 33.75
C LEU A 101 7.16 -39.56 34.41
N CYS A 102 6.48 -40.58 33.90
CA CYS A 102 5.11 -40.92 34.32
C CYS A 102 4.93 -42.36 34.82
N GLY A 103 5.96 -43.21 34.78
CA GLY A 103 5.85 -44.60 35.24
C GLY A 103 5.09 -45.55 34.31
N SER A 104 4.68 -45.11 33.11
CA SER A 104 3.97 -45.97 32.15
C SER A 104 4.87 -46.96 31.41
N THR A 105 4.30 -48.10 31.01
CA THR A 105 4.89 -49.08 30.09
C THR A 105 4.00 -49.21 28.84
N PRO A 106 4.53 -49.51 27.65
CA PRO A 106 5.94 -49.73 27.33
C PRO A 106 6.70 -48.40 27.14
N ALA A 107 7.87 -48.28 27.76
CA ALA A 107 8.82 -47.20 27.45
C ALA A 107 9.90 -47.70 26.49
N ALA A 108 10.44 -46.78 25.69
CA ALA A 108 11.61 -47.03 24.86
C ALA A 108 12.78 -46.22 25.40
N ASN A 109 13.97 -46.82 25.42
CA ASN A 109 15.18 -46.10 25.78
C ASN A 109 15.52 -45.13 24.64
N ALA A 110 15.37 -43.84 24.88
CA ALA A 110 15.59 -42.80 23.88
C ALA A 110 16.59 -41.77 24.41
N THR A 111 17.42 -41.27 23.51
CA THR A 111 18.32 -40.15 23.78
C THR A 111 17.81 -38.96 22.97
N ILE A 112 17.44 -37.89 23.65
CA ILE A 112 17.04 -36.65 23.01
C ILE A 112 18.21 -35.67 23.14
N HIS A 113 18.73 -35.25 21.99
CA HIS A 113 19.75 -34.23 21.89
C HIS A 113 19.09 -32.88 21.64
N GLU A 114 19.41 -31.90 22.48
CA GLU A 114 19.00 -30.52 22.33
C GLU A 114 20.21 -29.71 21.85
N HIS A 115 20.08 -29.16 20.64
CA HIS A 115 21.05 -28.24 20.05
C HIS A 115 20.49 -26.83 20.13
N ASN A 116 20.78 -26.12 21.23
CA ASN A 116 20.35 -24.75 21.40
C ASN A 116 21.43 -23.80 20.90
N GLY A 117 21.23 -23.27 19.68
CA GLY A 117 22.06 -22.21 19.13
C GLY A 117 21.73 -20.85 19.77
N ARG A 118 22.64 -20.33 20.60
CA ARG A 118 22.63 -18.92 21.04
C ARG A 118 23.70 -18.17 20.24
N LEU A 119 23.53 -16.86 20.00
CA LEU A 119 24.37 -16.05 19.08
C LEU A 119 25.89 -16.20 19.27
N VAL A 120 26.37 -16.49 20.48
CA VAL A 120 27.80 -16.57 20.82
C VAL A 120 28.24 -17.99 21.23
N TRP A 121 27.32 -18.86 21.63
CA TRP A 121 27.66 -20.21 22.08
C TRP A 121 26.54 -21.23 21.81
N MET A 122 26.95 -22.46 21.52
CA MET A 122 26.05 -23.61 21.43
C MET A 122 25.92 -24.26 22.81
N VAL A 123 24.69 -24.37 23.31
CA VAL A 123 24.40 -25.19 24.49
C VAL A 123 23.90 -26.56 24.01
N HIS A 124 24.73 -27.57 24.25
CA HIS A 124 24.37 -28.96 23.97
C HIS A 124 23.84 -29.59 25.26
N LYS A 125 22.56 -29.96 25.29
CA LYS A 125 21.99 -30.72 26.42
C LYS A 125 21.57 -32.09 25.90
N THR A 126 22.03 -33.13 26.59
CA THR A 126 21.69 -34.50 26.24
C THR A 126 20.85 -35.10 27.36
N THR A 127 19.61 -35.46 27.06
CA THR A 127 18.70 -36.11 28.00
C THR A 127 18.54 -37.58 27.60
N ARG A 128 18.98 -38.50 28.48
CA ARG A 128 18.94 -39.96 28.26
C ARG A 128 17.95 -40.62 29.23
N GLY A 129 17.17 -41.57 28.73
CA GLY A 129 16.38 -42.47 29.58
C GLY A 129 15.21 -43.14 28.87
N PRO A 130 14.50 -44.04 29.58
CA PRO A 130 13.27 -44.65 29.09
C PRO A 130 12.11 -43.64 29.10
N PHE A 131 11.53 -43.39 27.94
CA PHE A 131 10.38 -42.50 27.77
C PHE A 131 9.23 -43.24 27.09
N CYS A 132 7.99 -42.98 27.54
CA CYS A 132 6.82 -43.35 26.76
C CYS A 132 6.63 -42.36 25.59
N ARG A 133 5.79 -42.73 24.62
CA ARG A 133 5.52 -41.93 23.42
C ARG A 133 5.06 -40.50 23.75
N ASP A 134 4.15 -40.35 24.70
CA ASP A 134 3.54 -39.05 25.02
C ASP A 134 4.48 -38.14 25.79
N CYS A 135 5.17 -38.67 26.82
CA CYS A 135 6.17 -37.89 27.55
C CYS A 135 7.39 -37.54 26.68
N GLY A 136 7.83 -38.45 25.80
CA GLY A 136 8.95 -38.19 24.89
C GLY A 136 8.63 -37.09 23.87
N THR A 137 7.43 -37.11 23.28
CA THR A 137 6.99 -36.08 22.33
C THR A 137 6.70 -34.75 23.00
N ALA A 138 6.14 -34.75 24.22
CA ALA A 138 5.96 -33.53 25.01
C ALA A 138 7.30 -32.88 25.37
N LEU A 139 8.29 -33.67 25.76
CA LEU A 139 9.65 -33.18 26.05
C LEU A 139 10.29 -32.58 24.80
N LEU A 140 10.17 -33.24 23.64
CA LEU A 140 10.67 -32.70 22.37
C LEU A 140 10.01 -31.36 22.00
N ARG A 141 8.68 -31.27 22.12
CA ARG A 141 7.93 -30.02 21.84
C ARG A 141 8.29 -28.90 22.82
N HIS A 142 8.54 -29.22 24.08
CA HIS A 142 8.98 -28.25 25.08
C HIS A 142 10.35 -27.65 24.71
N HIS A 143 11.30 -28.49 24.28
CA HIS A 143 12.62 -28.04 23.79
C HIS A 143 12.54 -27.24 22.48
N GLN A 144 11.60 -27.56 21.58
CA GLN A 144 11.39 -26.76 20.37
C GLN A 144 10.80 -25.37 20.71
N ASN A 145 9.83 -25.30 21.62
CA ASN A 145 9.17 -24.05 21.95
C ASN A 145 10.08 -23.06 22.70
N SER A 146 11.01 -23.55 23.52
CA SER A 146 11.99 -22.70 24.21
C SER A 146 12.93 -21.98 23.22
N THR A 147 13.37 -22.64 22.15
CA THR A 147 14.25 -22.00 21.13
C THR A 147 13.58 -20.89 20.32
N LEU A 148 12.25 -20.95 20.13
CA LEU A 148 11.51 -19.95 19.37
C LEU A 148 11.34 -18.64 20.15
N PHE A 149 11.09 -18.71 21.46
CA PHE A 149 10.83 -17.53 22.30
C PHE A 149 12.05 -17.01 23.07
N GLN A 150 13.05 -17.84 23.40
CA GLN A 150 14.33 -17.41 24.00
C GLN A 150 15.44 -17.16 22.98
N GLY A 151 15.16 -17.34 21.70
CA GLY A 151 16.07 -17.01 20.61
C GLY A 151 16.17 -15.50 20.34
N TRP A 152 17.07 -15.15 19.44
CA TRP A 152 17.27 -13.87 18.76
C TRP A 152 16.04 -13.20 18.10
N GLY A 153 14.92 -13.90 17.88
CA GLY A 153 13.75 -13.41 17.15
C GLY A 153 13.26 -12.00 17.54
N PRO A 154 12.99 -11.71 18.83
CA PRO A 154 12.57 -10.37 19.26
C PRO A 154 13.66 -9.30 19.11
N TYR A 155 14.94 -9.65 19.22
CA TYR A 155 16.04 -8.69 19.05
C TYR A 155 16.25 -8.32 17.58
N VAL A 156 16.31 -9.32 16.70
CA VAL A 156 16.43 -9.09 15.25
C VAL A 156 15.17 -8.40 14.73
N GLY A 157 13.99 -8.86 15.17
CA GLY A 157 12.72 -8.22 14.86
C GLY A 157 12.67 -6.76 15.31
N GLY A 158 13.10 -6.49 16.56
CA GLY A 158 13.17 -5.13 17.09
C GLY A 158 14.12 -4.21 16.32
N VAL A 159 15.31 -4.70 15.95
CA VAL A 159 16.29 -3.93 15.17
C VAL A 159 15.76 -3.63 13.76
N VAL A 160 15.14 -4.61 13.10
CA VAL A 160 14.56 -4.40 11.76
C VAL A 160 13.40 -3.40 11.81
N VAL A 161 12.50 -3.54 12.78
CA VAL A 161 11.39 -2.58 12.95
C VAL A 161 11.90 -1.18 13.26
N ALA A 162 12.90 -1.04 14.14
CA ALA A 162 13.52 0.24 14.44
C ALA A 162 14.20 0.86 13.22
N ALA A 163 14.91 0.07 12.41
CA ALA A 163 15.55 0.53 11.18
C ALA A 163 14.53 0.98 10.13
N VAL A 164 13.42 0.25 9.97
CA VAL A 164 12.32 0.64 9.06
C VAL A 164 11.66 1.93 9.55
N ILE A 165 11.36 2.06 10.84
CA ILE A 165 10.80 3.29 11.41
C ILE A 165 11.76 4.47 11.20
N ALA A 166 13.05 4.30 11.50
CA ALA A 166 14.05 5.34 11.30
C ALA A 166 14.15 5.75 9.82
N PHE A 167 14.16 4.80 8.90
CA PHE A 167 14.16 5.09 7.46
C PHE A 167 12.91 5.87 7.03
N VAL A 168 11.73 5.47 7.50
CA VAL A 168 10.47 6.19 7.21
C VAL A 168 10.51 7.59 7.78
N VAL A 169 10.93 7.78 9.03
CA VAL A 169 11.03 9.09 9.68
C VAL A 169 12.00 10.01 8.94
N VAL A 170 13.20 9.52 8.59
CA VAL A 170 14.19 10.30 7.82
C VAL A 170 13.59 10.74 6.49
N LYS A 171 12.97 9.82 5.75
CA LYS A 171 12.33 10.16 4.47
C LYS A 171 11.14 11.11 4.62
N SER A 172 10.37 11.01 5.70
CA SER A 172 9.29 11.93 5.99
C SER A 172 9.81 13.34 6.29
N VAL A 173 10.95 13.48 6.97
CA VAL A 173 11.58 14.78 7.25
C VAL A 173 12.15 15.38 5.97
N ASP A 174 12.90 14.62 5.18
CA ASP A 174 13.51 15.12 3.94
C ASP A 174 12.47 15.51 2.88
N SER A 175 11.29 14.91 2.93
CA SER A 175 10.22 15.15 1.96
C SER A 175 9.11 16.06 2.50
N GLY A 176 9.27 16.64 3.70
CA GLY A 176 8.27 17.52 4.32
C GLY A 176 6.89 16.87 4.53
N GLY A 177 6.83 15.54 4.60
CA GLY A 177 5.59 14.75 4.65
C GLY A 177 4.99 14.35 3.30
N CYS A 178 5.58 14.78 2.18
CA CYS A 178 5.15 14.42 0.83
C CYS A 178 5.82 13.11 0.38
N LEU A 179 5.05 12.04 0.14
CA LEU A 179 5.58 10.74 -0.31
C LEU A 179 5.60 10.56 -1.84
N ASP A 180 5.30 11.62 -2.59
CA ASP A 180 5.30 11.57 -4.06
C ASP A 180 6.75 11.53 -4.60
N ASN A 181 7.00 10.65 -5.58
CA ASN A 181 8.30 10.57 -6.24
C ASN A 181 8.47 11.72 -7.25
N ARG A 182 9.70 12.20 -7.46
CA ARG A 182 10.04 13.31 -8.36
C ARG A 182 9.44 13.16 -9.77
N THR A 183 9.41 11.94 -10.29
CA THR A 183 8.78 11.62 -11.59
C THR A 183 7.28 11.90 -11.61
N ASP A 184 6.56 11.57 -10.52
CA ASP A 184 5.13 11.83 -10.43
C ASP A 184 4.83 13.32 -10.28
N LEU A 185 5.67 14.06 -9.53
CA LEU A 185 5.58 15.52 -9.46
C LEU A 185 5.78 16.15 -10.84
N GLY A 186 6.85 15.75 -11.55
CA GLY A 186 7.12 16.20 -12.91
C GLY A 186 5.95 15.94 -13.85
N ASN A 187 5.42 14.71 -13.87
CA ASN A 187 4.26 14.36 -14.71
C ASN A 187 3.00 15.19 -14.39
N ARG A 188 2.75 15.50 -13.11
CA ARG A 188 1.61 16.34 -12.71
C ARG A 188 1.80 17.79 -13.16
N MET A 189 2.98 18.35 -12.95
CA MET A 189 3.34 19.70 -13.39
C MET A 189 3.24 19.81 -14.92
N THR A 190 3.82 18.87 -15.66
CA THR A 190 3.73 18.84 -17.13
C THR A 190 2.29 18.79 -17.64
N ARG A 191 1.40 18.03 -16.99
CA ARG A 191 -0.01 18.00 -17.38
C ARG A 191 -0.66 19.37 -17.21
N LEU A 192 -0.45 20.02 -16.07
CA LEU A 192 -1.00 21.35 -15.80
C LEU A 192 -0.44 22.39 -16.80
N HIS A 193 0.86 22.36 -17.06
CA HIS A 193 1.51 23.23 -18.04
C HIS A 193 0.94 23.02 -19.45
N ASN A 194 0.74 21.78 -19.89
CA ASN A 194 0.17 21.48 -21.21
C ASN A 194 -1.28 21.99 -21.35
N GLU A 195 -2.10 21.87 -20.31
CA GLU A 195 -3.47 22.40 -20.28
C GLU A 195 -3.49 23.93 -20.38
N PHE A 196 -2.57 24.61 -19.67
CA PHE A 196 -2.38 26.04 -19.77
C PHE A 196 -1.93 26.48 -21.17
N VAL A 197 -0.86 25.87 -21.70
CA VAL A 197 -0.29 26.21 -23.02
C VAL A 197 -1.30 26.01 -24.14
N GLN A 198 -2.15 24.98 -24.05
CA GLN A 198 -3.22 24.77 -25.02
C GLN A 198 -4.21 25.95 -25.04
N THR A 199 -4.59 26.43 -23.86
CA THR A 199 -5.48 27.59 -23.70
C THR A 199 -4.81 28.85 -24.21
N TYR A 200 -3.57 29.11 -23.78
CA TYR A 200 -2.75 30.23 -24.19
C TYR A 200 -2.63 30.33 -25.71
N ASN A 201 -2.21 29.24 -26.38
CA ASN A 201 -2.03 29.22 -27.83
C ASN A 201 -3.34 29.47 -28.59
N THR A 202 -4.46 28.94 -28.08
CA THR A 202 -5.78 29.10 -28.68
C THR A 202 -6.25 30.56 -28.56
N ASP A 203 -6.08 31.16 -27.40
CA ASP A 203 -6.49 32.53 -27.11
C ASP A 203 -5.59 33.55 -27.82
N PHE A 204 -4.28 33.33 -27.86
CA PHE A 204 -3.36 34.18 -28.62
C PHE A 204 -3.67 34.19 -30.11
N LYS A 205 -4.02 33.04 -30.68
CA LYS A 205 -4.47 32.98 -32.08
C LYS A 205 -5.73 33.83 -32.29
N THR A 206 -6.62 33.87 -31.31
CA THR A 206 -7.83 34.68 -31.35
C THR A 206 -7.51 36.17 -31.22
N ILE A 207 -6.61 36.56 -30.30
CA ILE A 207 -6.11 37.92 -30.14
C ILE A 207 -5.50 38.42 -31.46
N ASN A 208 -4.60 37.65 -32.06
CA ASN A 208 -3.94 38.02 -33.33
C ASN A 208 -4.90 38.13 -34.53
N ALA A 209 -6.08 37.49 -34.45
CA ALA A 209 -7.11 37.57 -35.49
C ALA A 209 -8.09 38.73 -35.29
N CYS A 210 -8.09 39.36 -34.11
CA CYS A 210 -8.95 40.49 -33.80
C CYS A 210 -8.50 41.77 -34.54
N GLN A 211 -9.47 42.65 -34.79
CA GLN A 211 -9.26 43.95 -35.45
C GLN A 211 -9.65 45.13 -34.54
N SER A 212 -10.04 44.86 -33.29
CA SER A 212 -10.39 45.88 -32.30
C SER A 212 -10.08 45.41 -30.88
N VAL A 213 -9.85 46.35 -29.98
CA VAL A 213 -9.50 46.09 -28.57
C VAL A 213 -10.63 45.35 -27.83
N GLU A 214 -11.89 45.59 -28.20
CA GLU A 214 -13.04 44.89 -27.60
C GLU A 214 -13.06 43.40 -27.94
N CYS A 215 -12.64 43.02 -29.17
CA CYS A 215 -12.57 41.63 -29.59
C CYS A 215 -11.55 40.83 -28.76
N GLU A 216 -10.46 41.46 -28.34
CA GLU A 216 -9.37 40.82 -27.60
C GLU A 216 -9.64 40.69 -26.10
N THR A 217 -10.65 41.39 -25.58
CA THR A 217 -10.95 41.44 -24.13
C THR A 217 -11.27 40.06 -23.55
N VAL A 218 -12.04 39.24 -24.27
CA VAL A 218 -12.44 37.90 -23.83
C VAL A 218 -11.24 36.94 -23.74
N PRO A 219 -10.44 36.73 -24.80
CA PRO A 219 -9.29 35.82 -24.73
C PRO A 219 -8.25 36.27 -23.68
N LYS A 220 -8.00 37.58 -23.50
CA LYS A 220 -7.09 38.07 -22.44
C LYS A 220 -7.54 37.64 -21.04
N ARG A 221 -8.84 37.75 -20.75
CA ARG A 221 -9.39 37.31 -19.46
C ARG A 221 -9.38 35.78 -19.31
N HIS A 222 -9.53 35.06 -20.41
CA HIS A 222 -9.48 33.60 -20.39
C HIS A 222 -8.07 33.08 -20.08
N ILE A 223 -7.01 33.71 -20.62
CA ILE A 223 -5.62 33.44 -20.23
C ILE A 223 -5.40 33.70 -18.73
N ALA A 224 -5.87 34.83 -18.20
CA ALA A 224 -5.76 35.13 -16.77
C ALA A 224 -6.49 34.09 -15.89
N ALA A 225 -7.65 33.60 -16.33
CA ALA A 225 -8.37 32.53 -15.63
C ALA A 225 -7.63 31.18 -15.71
N ALA A 226 -7.02 30.86 -16.84
CA ALA A 226 -6.24 29.65 -17.03
C ALA A 226 -5.02 29.61 -16.10
N LEU A 227 -4.30 30.73 -15.95
CA LEU A 227 -3.21 30.87 -14.98
C LEU A 227 -3.66 30.64 -13.54
N LYS A 228 -4.86 31.12 -13.18
CA LYS A 228 -5.44 30.85 -11.87
C LYS A 228 -5.72 29.35 -11.67
N THR A 229 -6.28 28.68 -12.66
CA THR A 229 -6.50 27.22 -12.63
C THR A 229 -5.16 26.46 -12.54
N TYR A 230 -4.13 26.92 -13.25
CA TYR A 230 -2.78 26.36 -13.13
C TYR A 230 -2.27 26.48 -11.69
N ASN A 231 -2.40 27.67 -11.07
CA ASN A 231 -2.01 27.90 -9.68
C ASN A 231 -2.81 27.06 -8.66
N ASP A 232 -4.11 26.88 -8.88
CA ASP A 232 -4.93 26.00 -8.04
C ASP A 232 -4.41 24.55 -8.11
N GLY A 233 -4.04 24.09 -9.31
CA GLY A 233 -3.40 22.80 -9.54
C GLY A 233 -2.03 22.66 -8.87
N LEU A 234 -1.16 23.67 -9.00
CA LEU A 234 0.16 23.71 -8.36
C LEU A 234 0.05 23.72 -6.83
N SER A 235 -0.93 24.46 -6.28
CA SER A 235 -1.16 24.55 -4.84
C SER A 235 -1.73 23.26 -4.24
N ALA A 236 -2.37 22.42 -5.06
CA ALA A 236 -2.85 21.09 -4.65
C ALA A 236 -1.72 20.05 -4.57
N ILE A 237 -0.54 20.34 -5.13
CA ILE A 237 0.62 19.44 -5.09
C ILE A 237 1.34 19.60 -3.73
N CYS A 238 1.64 18.47 -3.10
CA CYS A 238 2.50 18.44 -1.92
C CYS A 238 3.97 18.57 -2.38
N TRP A 239 4.54 19.76 -2.24
CA TRP A 239 5.92 20.05 -2.64
C TRP A 239 6.93 19.64 -1.55
N PRO A 240 7.95 18.82 -1.89
CA PRO A 240 9.09 18.58 -1.01
C PRO A 240 9.81 19.88 -0.68
N ASP A 241 10.48 19.96 0.48
CA ASP A 241 11.13 21.20 0.93
C ASP A 241 12.16 21.75 -0.05
N LYS A 242 12.82 20.86 -0.81
CA LYS A 242 13.80 21.24 -1.85
C LYS A 242 13.17 21.97 -3.06
N ASP A 243 11.90 21.71 -3.40
CA ASP A 243 11.23 22.27 -4.58
C ASP A 243 10.19 23.35 -4.20
N ARG A 244 9.89 23.47 -2.90
CA ARG A 244 8.85 24.36 -2.38
C ARG A 244 9.08 25.82 -2.75
N ALA A 245 10.34 26.27 -2.73
CA ALA A 245 10.70 27.65 -3.06
C ALA A 245 10.41 27.96 -4.53
N ASP A 246 10.84 27.08 -5.44
CA ASP A 246 10.68 27.28 -6.89
C ASP A 246 9.21 27.14 -7.32
N ALA A 247 8.48 26.19 -6.72
CA ALA A 247 7.02 26.08 -6.91
C ALA A 247 6.29 27.35 -6.45
N THR A 248 6.71 27.94 -5.32
CA THR A 248 6.15 29.21 -4.83
C THR A 248 6.49 30.37 -5.76
N ALA A 249 7.73 30.40 -6.29
CA ALA A 249 8.17 31.41 -7.25
C ALA A 249 7.34 31.35 -8.53
N LEU A 250 7.08 30.16 -9.07
CA LEU A 250 6.21 29.95 -10.22
C LEU A 250 4.77 30.40 -9.96
N ILE A 251 4.18 30.02 -8.83
CA ILE A 251 2.82 30.46 -8.46
C ILE A 251 2.73 31.99 -8.39
N ASN A 252 3.75 32.65 -7.84
CA ASN A 252 3.81 34.10 -7.76
C ASN A 252 3.97 34.73 -9.16
N ALA A 253 4.80 34.16 -10.03
CA ALA A 253 4.97 34.63 -11.41
C ALA A 253 3.67 34.48 -12.22
N ASN A 254 3.00 33.33 -12.10
CA ASN A 254 1.68 33.09 -12.69
C ASN A 254 0.63 34.11 -12.22
N THR A 255 0.66 34.45 -10.92
CA THR A 255 -0.26 35.46 -10.36
C THR A 255 0.03 36.84 -10.96
N ALA A 256 1.30 37.24 -11.01
CA ALA A 256 1.70 38.52 -11.61
C ALA A 256 1.37 38.60 -13.10
N MET A 257 1.51 37.49 -13.83
CA MET A 257 1.09 37.38 -15.22
C MET A 257 -0.44 37.48 -15.35
N ALA A 258 -1.21 36.76 -14.54
CA ALA A 258 -2.67 36.82 -14.57
C ALA A 258 -3.20 38.24 -14.28
N ASP A 259 -2.58 38.96 -13.34
CA ASP A 259 -2.91 40.35 -13.03
C ASP A 259 -2.57 41.28 -14.21
N ALA A 260 -1.45 41.04 -14.89
CA ALA A 260 -1.07 41.80 -16.09
C ALA A 260 -2.06 41.57 -17.24
N TYR A 261 -2.48 40.34 -17.51
CA TYR A 261 -3.49 40.03 -18.53
C TYR A 261 -4.88 40.59 -18.17
N THR A 262 -5.24 40.56 -16.89
CA THR A 262 -6.48 41.19 -16.40
C THR A 262 -6.46 42.69 -16.63
N THR A 263 -5.31 43.33 -16.39
CA THR A 263 -5.11 44.77 -16.64
C THR A 263 -5.11 45.07 -18.14
N TRP A 264 -4.43 44.26 -18.95
CA TRP A 264 -4.42 44.39 -20.42
C TRP A 264 -5.82 44.29 -21.01
N ALA A 265 -6.68 43.42 -20.46
CA ALA A 265 -8.09 43.32 -20.84
C ALA A 265 -8.96 44.54 -20.51
N THR A 266 -8.40 45.59 -19.89
CA THR A 266 -9.09 46.87 -19.65
C THR A 266 -8.70 47.97 -20.63
N ALA A 267 -7.77 47.70 -21.56
CA ALA A 267 -7.40 48.64 -22.61
C ALA A 267 -8.65 49.08 -23.40
N THR A 268 -8.70 50.36 -23.78
CA THR A 268 -9.79 50.93 -24.59
C THR A 268 -9.27 51.67 -25.84
N THR A 269 -7.96 51.84 -25.97
CA THR A 269 -7.30 52.47 -27.11
C THR A 269 -6.12 51.62 -27.56
N ASP A 270 -5.76 51.69 -28.84
CA ASP A 270 -4.64 50.92 -29.40
C ASP A 270 -3.30 51.27 -28.73
N ALA A 271 -3.12 52.53 -28.32
CA ALA A 271 -1.91 52.98 -27.63
C ALA A 271 -1.79 52.41 -26.22
N ASP A 272 -2.91 52.36 -25.47
CA ASP A 272 -2.95 51.72 -24.15
C ASP A 272 -2.77 50.21 -24.28
N ASP A 273 -3.37 49.61 -25.31
CA ASP A 273 -3.26 48.18 -25.58
C ASP A 273 -1.81 47.75 -25.79
N GLN A 274 -1.07 48.45 -26.66
CA GLN A 274 0.34 48.16 -26.92
C GLN A 274 1.21 48.31 -25.66
N SER A 275 0.94 49.33 -24.84
CA SER A 275 1.68 49.55 -23.59
C SER A 275 1.46 48.40 -22.59
N LEU A 276 0.21 47.96 -22.45
CA LEU A 276 -0.17 46.87 -21.56
C LEU A 276 0.27 45.51 -22.07
N GLN A 277 0.29 45.30 -23.39
CA GLN A 277 0.87 44.12 -24.03
C GLN A 277 2.34 43.96 -23.64
N ASN A 278 3.15 45.02 -23.78
CA ASN A 278 4.57 44.98 -23.41
C ASN A 278 4.76 44.64 -21.92
N ALA A 279 3.88 45.14 -21.05
CA ALA A 279 3.90 44.82 -19.63
C ALA A 279 3.53 43.35 -19.35
N ALA A 280 2.57 42.80 -20.09
CA ALA A 280 2.17 41.39 -20.01
C ALA A 280 3.29 40.46 -20.53
N GLU A 281 3.95 40.79 -21.63
CA GLU A 281 5.08 40.05 -22.19
C GLU A 281 6.29 40.01 -21.23
N ALA A 282 6.53 41.12 -20.51
CA ALA A 282 7.55 41.14 -19.46
C ALA A 282 7.21 40.20 -18.28
N GLN A 283 5.93 39.95 -17.99
CA GLN A 283 5.54 38.95 -16.98
C GLN A 283 5.60 37.52 -17.53
N ASP A 284 5.21 37.31 -18.77
CA ASP A 284 5.33 36.04 -19.49
C ASP A 284 6.78 35.52 -19.47
N THR A 285 7.75 36.39 -19.74
CA THR A 285 9.18 36.04 -19.63
C THR A 285 9.60 35.64 -18.21
N ARG A 286 9.05 36.30 -17.19
CA ARG A 286 9.33 35.97 -15.78
C ARG A 286 8.72 34.64 -15.36
N GLU A 287 7.49 34.38 -15.81
CA GLU A 287 6.81 33.11 -15.63
C GLU A 287 7.59 31.97 -16.27
N SER A 288 7.94 32.11 -17.56
CA SER A 288 8.72 31.10 -18.29
C SER A 288 10.04 30.77 -17.59
N THR A 289 10.75 31.77 -17.06
CA THR A 289 11.99 31.56 -16.30
C THR A 289 11.75 30.75 -15.01
N ALA A 290 10.65 31.01 -14.29
CA ALA A 290 10.30 30.28 -13.09
C ALA A 290 9.86 28.84 -13.40
N ASP A 291 9.09 28.65 -14.47
CA ASP A 291 8.65 27.33 -14.95
C ASP A 291 9.85 26.48 -15.38
N GLU A 292 10.78 27.04 -16.16
CA GLU A 292 12.02 26.37 -16.57
C GLU A 292 12.90 25.95 -15.38
N THR A 293 12.98 26.80 -14.35
CA THR A 293 13.74 26.50 -13.12
C THR A 293 13.13 25.30 -12.42
N LEU A 294 11.82 25.32 -12.16
CA LEU A 294 11.12 24.22 -11.51
C LEU A 294 11.16 22.94 -12.37
N ALA A 295 10.97 23.03 -13.68
CA ALA A 295 11.04 21.88 -14.60
C ALA A 295 12.42 21.21 -14.54
N ARG A 296 13.49 22.01 -14.54
CA ARG A 296 14.87 21.53 -14.41
C ARG A 296 15.08 20.81 -13.09
N ASP A 297 14.59 21.37 -11.99
CA ASP A 297 14.74 20.76 -10.66
C ASP A 297 13.90 19.49 -10.51
N LEU A 298 12.80 19.35 -11.24
CA LEU A 298 12.03 18.12 -11.32
C LEU A 298 12.63 17.09 -12.28
N GLY A 299 13.63 17.47 -13.09
CA GLY A 299 14.22 16.61 -14.12
C GLY A 299 13.26 16.38 -15.31
N VAL A 300 12.30 17.28 -15.50
CA VAL A 300 11.42 17.28 -16.67
C VAL A 300 12.21 17.87 -17.84
N PRO A 301 12.22 17.23 -19.02
CA PRO A 301 12.83 17.82 -20.20
C PRO A 301 12.13 19.14 -20.50
N SER A 302 12.87 20.25 -20.57
CA SER A 302 12.33 21.54 -20.98
C SER A 302 11.63 21.37 -22.33
N ALA A 303 10.36 21.80 -22.43
CA ALA A 303 9.71 21.93 -23.71
C ALA A 303 10.52 22.97 -24.51
N THR A 304 11.34 22.51 -25.43
CA THR A 304 12.14 23.41 -26.27
C THR A 304 11.15 24.21 -27.09
N ALA A 305 11.12 25.53 -26.90
CA ALA A 305 10.38 26.46 -27.73
C ALA A 305 10.71 26.12 -29.19
N THR A 306 9.71 25.62 -29.92
CA THR A 306 9.84 25.43 -31.36
C THR A 306 9.84 26.84 -31.94
N THR A 307 10.98 27.20 -32.50
CA THR A 307 11.26 28.46 -33.18
C THR A 307 10.37 28.64 -34.40
#